data_AF-A0A2A8VCR5-F1
#
_entry.id   AF-A0A2A8VCR5-F1
#
_cell.length_a   1.000
_cell.length_b   1.000
_cell.length_c   1.000
_cell.angle_alpha   90.00
_cell.angle_beta   90.00
_cell.angle_gamma   90.00
#
_symmetry.space_group_name_H-M   'P 1'
#
loop_
_entity.id
_entity.type
_entity.pdbx_description
1 polymer ?
#
loop_
_entity_poly.entity_id
_entity_poly.type
_entity_poly.pdbx_seq_one_letter_code
_entity_poly.pdbx_strand_id
1 'polypeptide(L)'
;MIFIQIVTTLIFLIFITLIVWRAYKKLDAKDKETFKRELLFDGTGMLFVGLSLLVISLIFQYRFLMSLSIVLILIGWFYQGLLKWKENRTRSILLFILVLIAAYISFTLLN
;
A
#
# COMPACT_ATOMS: atom_id res chain seq x y z
N MET A 1 -3.87 26.49 8.21
CA MET A 1 -3.96 25.36 7.25
C MET A 1 -2.98 24.24 7.57
N ILE A 2 -1.67 24.48 7.66
CA ILE A 2 -0.66 23.45 7.93
C ILE A 2 -0.91 22.66 9.23
N PHE A 3 -1.30 23.33 10.32
CA PHE A 3 -1.63 22.64 11.58
C PHE A 3 -2.79 21.64 11.43
N ILE A 4 -3.86 22.03 10.74
CA ILE A 4 -5.01 21.15 10.48
C ILE A 4 -4.58 19.98 9.59
N GLN A 5 -3.76 20.22 8.57
CA GLN A 5 -3.19 19.16 7.70
C GLN A 5 -2.35 18.14 8.48
N ILE A 6 -1.48 18.60 9.38
CA ILE A 6 -0.69 17.73 10.26
C ILE A 6 -1.58 16.92 11.18
N VAL A 7 -2.53 17.57 11.85
CA VAL A 7 -3.46 16.91 12.79
C VAL A 7 -4.31 15.86 12.08
N THR A 8 -4.87 16.17 10.91
CA THR A 8 -5.66 15.22 10.11
C THR A 8 -4.80 14.03 9.64
N THR A 9 -3.56 14.27 9.23
CA THR A 9 -2.63 13.21 8.84
C THR A 9 -2.32 12.28 10.02
N LEU A 10 -2.03 12.84 11.19
CA LEU A 10 -1.74 12.05 12.40
C LEU A 10 -2.96 11.23 12.84
N ILE A 11 -4.15 11.84 12.84
CA ILE A 11 -5.40 11.13 13.17
C ILE A 11 -5.62 9.98 12.19
N PHE A 12 -5.40 10.20 10.89
CA PHE A 12 -5.55 9.16 9.88
C PHE A 12 -4.55 8.01 10.05
N LEU A 13 -3.27 8.32 10.30
CA LEU A 13 -2.25 7.30 10.56
C LEU A 13 -2.59 6.50 11.82
N ILE A 14 -2.96 7.16 12.91
CA ILE A 14 -3.39 6.50 14.16
C ILE A 14 -4.61 5.61 13.89
N PHE A 15 -5.58 6.09 13.12
CA PHE A 15 -6.79 5.34 12.79
C PHE A 15 -6.47 4.06 12.00
N ILE A 16 -5.63 4.15 10.98
CA ILE A 16 -5.20 2.97 10.22
C ILE A 16 -4.42 2.00 11.13
N THR A 17 -3.48 2.49 11.92
CA THR A 17 -2.71 1.65 12.85
C THR A 17 -3.63 0.95 13.85
N LEU A 18 -4.67 1.62 14.36
CA LEU A 18 -5.67 1.01 15.24
C LEU A 18 -6.49 -0.09 14.55
N ILE A 19 -6.90 0.12 13.30
CA ILE A 19 -7.62 -0.92 12.53
C ILE A 19 -6.73 -2.14 12.34
N VAL A 20 -5.50 -1.94 11.87
CA VAL A 20 -4.53 -3.02 11.66
C VAL A 20 -4.22 -3.72 12.99
N TRP A 21 -4.04 -2.97 14.07
CA TRP A 21 -3.81 -3.53 15.40
C TRP A 21 -4.98 -4.36 15.90
N ARG A 22 -6.22 -3.89 15.73
CA ARG A 22 -7.42 -4.65 16.08
C ARG A 22 -7.56 -5.93 15.27
N ALA A 23 -7.29 -5.87 13.97
CA ALA A 23 -7.27 -7.05 13.11
C ALA A 23 -6.17 -8.03 13.54
N TYR A 24 -4.96 -7.53 13.81
CA TYR A 24 -3.82 -8.32 14.26
C TYR A 24 -4.07 -9.01 15.61
N LYS A 25 -4.69 -8.31 16.57
CA LYS A 25 -4.96 -8.87 17.90
C LYS A 25 -5.94 -10.03 17.85
N LYS A 26 -6.87 -10.03 16.89
CA LYS A 26 -7.86 -11.11 16.68
C LYS A 26 -7.30 -12.36 16.02
N LEU A 27 -6.08 -12.33 15.50
CA LEU A 27 -5.45 -13.49 14.85
C LEU A 27 -4.89 -14.49 15.89
N ASP A 28 -4.96 -15.77 15.58
CA ASP A 28 -4.28 -16.84 16.34
C ASP A 28 -2.76 -16.74 16.21
N ALA A 29 -2.01 -17.41 17.09
CA ALA A 29 -0.55 -17.33 17.11
C ALA A 29 0.09 -17.75 15.78
N LYS A 30 -0.45 -18.77 15.12
CA LYS A 30 0.00 -19.25 13.80
C LYS A 30 -0.26 -18.22 12.71
N ASP A 31 -1.44 -17.60 12.71
CA ASP A 31 -1.81 -16.59 11.71
C ASP A 31 -1.08 -15.27 11.93
N LYS A 32 -0.66 -14.96 13.17
CA LYS A 32 0.20 -13.82 13.47
C LYS A 32 1.60 -13.95 12.87
N GLU A 33 2.17 -15.16 12.85
CA GLU A 33 3.44 -15.40 12.18
C GLU A 33 3.30 -15.32 10.66
N THR A 34 2.23 -15.90 10.10
CA THR A 34 1.91 -15.77 8.67
C THR A 34 1.73 -14.31 8.30
N PHE A 35 0.94 -13.55 9.07
CA PHE A 35 0.74 -12.12 8.85
C PHE A 35 2.04 -11.32 8.92
N LYS A 36 2.92 -11.60 9.89
CA LYS A 36 4.25 -10.96 9.96
C LYS A 36 5.09 -11.27 8.73
N ARG A 37 5.09 -12.53 8.28
CA ARG A 37 5.77 -12.95 7.06
C ARG A 37 5.19 -12.26 5.83
N GLU A 38 3.88 -12.20 5.70
CA GLU A 38 3.22 -11.54 4.57
C GLU A 38 3.45 -10.02 4.59
N LEU A 39 3.47 -9.39 5.77
CA LEU A 39 3.76 -7.97 5.89
C LEU A 39 5.20 -7.64 5.45
N LEU A 40 6.16 -8.52 5.77
CA LEU A 40 7.58 -8.33 5.48
C LEU A 40 8.01 -8.81 4.09
N PHE A 41 7.40 -9.88 3.57
CA PHE A 41 7.85 -10.56 2.35
C PHE A 41 6.85 -10.52 1.19
N ASP A 42 5.55 -10.29 1.42
CA ASP A 42 4.52 -10.34 0.36
C ASP A 42 4.23 -9.02 -0.34
N GLY A 43 5.03 -7.98 -0.09
CA GLY A 43 4.77 -6.64 -0.65
C GLY A 43 3.57 -5.92 -0.03
N THR A 44 2.82 -6.57 0.87
CA THR A 44 1.71 -5.97 1.63
C THR A 44 2.20 -4.82 2.51
N GLY A 45 3.41 -4.92 3.07
CA GLY A 45 4.07 -3.81 3.76
C GLY A 45 4.37 -2.63 2.85
N MET A 46 4.82 -2.87 1.61
CA MET A 46 5.06 -1.81 0.63
C MET A 46 3.77 -1.11 0.20
N LEU A 47 2.68 -1.86 0.05
CA LEU A 47 1.35 -1.27 -0.20
C LEU A 47 0.92 -0.37 0.95
N PHE A 48 1.11 -0.82 2.19
CA PHE A 48 0.74 -0.06 3.36
C PHE A 48 1.54 1.24 3.51
N VAL A 49 2.86 1.16 3.31
CA VAL A 49 3.76 2.33 3.33
C VAL A 49 3.44 3.27 2.17
N GLY A 50 3.24 2.72 0.97
CA GLY A 50 2.86 3.49 -0.22
C GLY A 50 1.53 4.22 -0.03
N LEU A 51 0.48 3.56 0.45
CA LEU A 51 -0.81 4.20 0.73
C LEU A 51 -0.70 5.30 1.80
N SER A 52 0.10 5.06 2.85
CA SER A 52 0.33 6.06 3.90
C SER A 52 1.03 7.30 3.35
N LEU A 53 2.06 7.11 2.52
CA LEU A 53 2.76 8.20 1.84
C LEU A 53 1.88 8.93 0.84
N LEU A 54 0.97 8.22 0.16
CA LEU A 54 0.03 8.85 -0.78
C LEU A 54 -0.91 9.81 -0.05
N VAL A 55 -1.43 9.40 1.10
CA VAL A 55 -2.31 10.27 1.92
C VAL A 55 -1.56 11.48 2.45
N ILE A 56 -0.33 11.29 2.95
CA ILE A 56 0.54 12.41 3.34
C ILE A 56 0.75 13.33 2.13
N SER A 57 1.07 12.77 0.95
CA SER A 57 1.33 13.55 -0.25
C SER A 57 0.12 14.37 -0.72
N LEU A 58 -1.10 13.83 -0.58
CA LEU A 58 -2.35 14.50 -0.94
C LEU A 58 -2.67 15.65 0.02
N ILE A 59 -2.45 15.42 1.32
CA ILE A 59 -2.73 16.41 2.36
C ILE A 59 -1.75 17.60 2.27
N PHE A 60 -0.46 17.33 2.02
CA PHE A 60 0.57 18.37 1.93
C PHE A 60 0.90 18.80 0.49
N GLN A 61 0.19 18.26 -0.52
CA GLN A 61 0.39 18.52 -1.94
C GLN A 61 1.84 18.33 -2.43
N TYR A 62 2.58 17.40 -1.81
CA TYR A 62 3.95 17.09 -2.20
C TYR A 62 3.98 16.15 -3.40
N ARG A 63 4.19 16.69 -4.59
CA ARG A 63 4.30 15.91 -5.84
C ARG A 63 5.37 14.81 -5.78
N PHE A 64 6.53 15.09 -5.18
CA PHE A 64 7.59 14.09 -5.05
C PHE A 64 7.17 12.88 -4.19
N LEU A 65 6.53 13.15 -3.03
CA LEU A 65 5.99 12.06 -2.19
C LEU A 65 4.86 11.32 -2.91
N MET A 66 4.05 12.03 -3.70
CA MET A 66 2.97 11.42 -4.49
C MET A 66 3.53 10.41 -5.49
N SER A 67 4.54 10.80 -6.29
CA SER A 67 5.20 9.88 -7.22
C SER A 67 5.83 8.68 -6.51
N LEU A 68 6.53 8.92 -5.40
CA LEU A 68 7.20 7.86 -4.64
C LEU A 68 6.19 6.89 -4.01
N SER A 69 5.06 7.40 -3.52
CA SER A 69 3.98 6.59 -2.95
C SER A 69 3.35 5.66 -3.99
N ILE A 70 3.12 6.15 -5.20
CA ILE A 70 2.57 5.38 -6.31
C ILE A 70 3.55 4.28 -6.73
N VAL A 71 4.84 4.59 -6.83
CA VAL A 71 5.88 3.59 -7.14
C VAL A 71 5.87 2.46 -6.11
N LEU A 72 5.81 2.79 -4.82
CA LEU A 72 5.72 1.79 -3.75
C LEU A 72 4.46 0.92 -3.83
N ILE A 73 3.32 1.52 -4.18
CA ILE A 73 2.06 0.79 -4.37
C ILE A 73 2.17 -0.18 -5.56
N LEU A 74 2.72 0.27 -6.68
CA LEU A 74 2.90 -0.55 -7.88
C LEU A 74 3.86 -1.71 -7.64
N ILE A 75 4.97 -1.47 -6.93
CA ILE A 75 5.91 -2.53 -6.54
C ILE A 75 5.22 -3.53 -5.62
N GLY A 76 4.45 -3.06 -4.63
CA GLY A 76 3.70 -3.93 -3.73
C GLY A 76 2.69 -4.83 -4.46
N TRP A 77 1.92 -4.27 -5.40
CA TRP A 77 1.01 -5.05 -6.25
C TRP A 77 1.74 -6.00 -7.19
N PHE A 78 2.88 -5.59 -7.74
CA PHE A 78 3.70 -6.44 -8.59
C PHE A 78 4.24 -7.65 -7.83
N TYR A 79 4.74 -7.44 -6.60
CA TYR A 79 5.16 -8.53 -5.72
C TYR A 79 4.00 -9.48 -5.38
N GLN A 80 2.82 -8.96 -5.02
CA GLN A 80 1.64 -9.79 -4.80
C GLN A 80 1.24 -10.60 -6.05
N GLY A 81 1.38 -10.02 -7.24
CA GLY A 81 1.18 -10.72 -8.52
C GLY A 81 2.18 -11.86 -8.72
N LEU A 82 3.46 -11.63 -8.41
CA LEU A 82 4.51 -12.67 -8.48
C LEU A 82 4.26 -13.82 -7.50
N LEU A 83 3.78 -13.52 -6.29
CA LEU A 83 3.52 -14.54 -5.27
C LEU A 83 2.31 -15.40 -5.64
N LYS A 84 1.25 -14.76 -6.14
CA LYS A 84 0.06 -15.47 -6.67
C LYS A 84 0.33 -16.21 -7.97
N TRP A 85 1.44 -15.95 -8.66
CA TRP A 85 1.76 -16.59 -9.94
C TRP A 85 1.87 -18.11 -9.80
N LYS A 86 2.43 -18.58 -8.68
CA LYS A 86 2.57 -20.01 -8.38
C LYS A 86 1.24 -20.69 -8.08
N GLU A 87 0.24 -19.94 -7.62
CA GLU A 87 -1.05 -20.48 -7.17
C GLU A 87 -2.12 -20.38 -8.27
N ASN A 88 -2.19 -19.24 -8.97
CA ASN A 88 -3.15 -19.03 -10.05
C ASN A 88 -2.61 -18.02 -11.09
N ARG A 89 -2.18 -18.54 -12.24
CA ARG A 89 -1.60 -17.74 -13.33
C ARG A 89 -2.57 -16.70 -13.89
N THR A 90 -3.85 -17.05 -14.05
CA THR A 90 -4.87 -16.14 -14.61
C THR A 90 -5.09 -14.93 -13.72
N ARG A 91 -5.20 -15.14 -12.40
CA ARG A 91 -5.34 -14.03 -11.42
C ARG A 91 -4.10 -13.14 -11.39
N SER A 92 -2.93 -13.71 -11.55
CA SER A 92 -1.65 -12.98 -11.52
C SER A 92 -1.44 -12.14 -12.77
N ILE A 93 -1.78 -12.68 -13.95
CA ILE A 93 -1.79 -11.92 -15.20
C ILE A 93 -2.74 -10.72 -15.11
N LEU A 94 -3.92 -10.91 -14.55
CA LEU A 94 -4.90 -9.83 -14.35
C LEU A 94 -4.34 -8.75 -13.42
N LEU A 95 -3.67 -9.14 -12.33
CA LEU A 95 -2.97 -8.19 -11.44
C LEU A 95 -1.84 -7.44 -12.16
N PHE A 96 -1.03 -8.11 -12.99
CA PHE A 96 0.01 -7.43 -13.76
C PHE A 96 -0.56 -6.43 -14.77
N ILE A 97 -1.65 -6.78 -15.47
CA ILE A 97 -2.35 -5.86 -16.36
C ILE A 97 -2.86 -4.65 -15.57
N LEU A 98 -3.42 -4.86 -14.38
CA LEU A 98 -3.90 -3.79 -13.50
C LEU A 98 -2.75 -2.87 -13.04
N VAL A 99 -1.59 -3.44 -12.71
CA VAL A 99 -0.38 -2.68 -12.36
C VAL A 99 0.08 -1.82 -13.54
N LEU A 100 0.09 -2.36 -14.76
CA LEU A 100 0.48 -1.62 -15.96
C LEU A 100 -0.49 -0.48 -16.27
N ILE A 101 -1.80 -0.74 -16.16
CA ILE A 101 -2.84 0.30 -16.33
C ILE A 101 -2.68 1.38 -15.27
N ALA A 102 -2.52 1.00 -14.00
CA ALA A 102 -2.34 1.95 -12.90
C ALA A 102 -1.05 2.77 -13.06
N ALA A 103 0.03 2.16 -13.52
CA ALA A 103 1.28 2.85 -13.84
C ALA A 103 1.10 3.87 -14.96
N TYR A 104 0.42 3.48 -16.04
CA TYR A 104 0.12 4.37 -17.17
C TYR A 104 -0.74 5.57 -16.74
N ILE A 105 -1.85 5.32 -16.03
CA ILE A 105 -2.73 6.38 -15.51
C ILE A 105 -1.95 7.32 -14.60
N SER A 106 -1.15 6.77 -13.69
CA SER A 106 -0.35 7.57 -12.77
C SER A 106 0.67 8.44 -13.51
N PHE A 107 1.32 7.90 -14.55
CA PHE A 107 2.24 8.66 -15.38
C PHE A 107 1.53 9.81 -16.11
N THR A 108 0.33 9.58 -16.64
CA THR A 108 -0.47 10.63 -17.30
C THR A 108 -1.01 11.70 -16.35
N LEU A 109 -1.22 11.40 -15.08
CA LEU A 109 -1.70 12.35 -14.07
C LEU A 109 -0.56 13.17 -13.41
N LEU A 110 0.66 12.65 -13.45
CA LEU A 110 1.84 13.28 -12.83
C LEU A 110 2.65 14.17 -13.77
N ASN A 111 2.49 14.01 -15.09
CA ASN A 111 3.00 14.92 -16.14
C ASN A 111 1.97 15.99 -16.50
#